data_AF-A0A914NUY8-F1
#
_entry.id   AF-A0A914NUY8-F1
#
_cell.length_a   1.000
_cell.length_b   1.000
_cell.length_c   1.000
_cell.angle_alpha   90.00
_cell.angle_beta   90.00
_cell.angle_gamma   90.00
#
_symmetry.space_group_name_H-M   'P 1'
#
loop_
_entity.id
_entity.type
_entity.pdbx_description
1 polymer ?
#
loop_
_entity_poly.entity_id
_entity_poly.type
_entity_poly.pdbx_seq_one_letter_code
_entity_poly.pdbx_strand_id
1 'polypeptide(L)'
;MLVNFNSAAIEYVVKGWWSELIYRGALGPYPGQDCVAFDAPQNNRGIGHWTQLAWWDTNLVGCGIGRCPKYKSYVVCQYKPPGNVYTAMCLSCW
;
A
#
# COMPACT_ATOMS: atom_id res chain seq x y z
N MET A 1 7.69 -7.06 4.23
CA MET A 1 6.66 -8.05 3.84
C MET A 1 6.99 -8.61 2.46
N LEU A 2 7.09 -9.94 2.31
CA LEU A 2 7.23 -10.57 1.00
C LEU A 2 5.83 -10.84 0.43
N VAL A 3 5.36 -9.97 -0.46
CA VAL A 3 4.19 -10.29 -1.30
C VAL A 3 4.64 -11.39 -2.26
N ASN A 4 4.05 -12.59 -2.18
CA ASN A 4 4.47 -13.71 -3.00
C ASN A 4 3.91 -13.53 -4.42
N PHE A 5 4.71 -12.94 -5.31
CA PHE A 5 4.33 -12.60 -6.69
C PHE A 5 4.35 -13.81 -7.63
N ASN A 6 3.56 -14.85 -7.35
CA ASN A 6 3.42 -15.99 -8.27
C ASN A 6 2.63 -15.67 -9.56
N SER A 7 2.35 -14.38 -9.84
CA SER A 7 1.73 -13.96 -11.10
C SER A 7 2.23 -12.58 -11.55
N ALA A 8 2.50 -12.45 -12.84
CA ALA A 8 2.88 -11.18 -13.47
C ALA A 8 1.79 -10.11 -13.34
N ALA A 9 0.52 -10.52 -13.24
CA ALA A 9 -0.59 -9.59 -13.05
C ALA A 9 -0.54 -8.90 -11.67
N ILE A 10 -0.27 -9.67 -10.60
CA ILE A 10 -0.13 -9.10 -9.25
C ILE A 10 1.10 -8.20 -9.19
N GLU A 11 2.22 -8.63 -9.78
CA GLU A 11 3.44 -7.82 -9.82
C GLU A 11 3.21 -6.47 -10.51
N TYR A 12 2.54 -6.47 -11.67
CA TYR A 12 2.22 -5.24 -12.40
C TYR A 12 1.33 -4.28 -11.58
N VAL A 13 0.29 -4.82 -10.94
CA VAL A 13 -0.65 -4.00 -10.15
C VAL A 13 0.03 -3.45 -8.89
N VAL A 14 0.83 -4.25 -8.19
CA VAL A 14 1.54 -3.80 -6.98
C VAL A 14 2.61 -2.76 -7.31
N LYS A 15 3.32 -2.89 -8.44
CA LYS A 15 4.20 -1.82 -8.95
C LYS A 15 3.43 -0.53 -9.23
N GLY A 16 2.23 -0.64 -9.78
CA GLY A 16 1.33 0.49 -9.99
C GLY A 16 0.93 1.16 -8.68
N TRP A 17 0.52 0.39 -7.67
CA TRP A 17 0.20 0.91 -6.34
C TRP A 17 1.40 1.57 -5.68
N TRP A 18 2.60 0.99 -5.79
CA TRP A 18 3.83 1.59 -5.25
C TRP A 18 4.17 2.94 -5.91
N SER A 19 3.83 3.11 -7.18
CA SER A 19 4.09 4.35 -7.92
C SER A 19 3.34 5.57 -7.36
N GLU A 20 2.31 5.37 -6.53
CA GLU A 20 1.62 6.48 -5.85
C GLU A 20 2.58 7.33 -5.02
N LEU A 21 3.55 6.73 -4.33
CA LEU A 21 4.58 7.47 -3.59
C LEU A 21 5.37 8.39 -4.50
N ILE A 22 5.76 7.89 -5.68
CA ILE A 22 6.62 8.60 -6.63
C ILE A 22 5.87 9.78 -7.26
N TYR A 23 4.61 9.57 -7.65
CA TYR A 23 3.85 10.56 -8.41
C TYR A 23 3.06 11.55 -7.53
N ARG A 24 2.60 11.13 -6.35
CA ARG A 24 1.74 11.96 -5.48
C ARG A 24 2.49 12.50 -4.26
N GLY A 25 3.54 11.79 -3.83
CA GLY A 25 4.32 12.14 -2.65
C GLY A 25 3.55 11.87 -1.36
N ALA A 26 4.19 11.16 -0.44
CA ALA A 26 3.74 11.07 0.95
C ALA A 26 4.42 12.16 1.79
N LEU A 27 3.75 12.65 2.83
CA LEU A 27 4.46 13.41 3.85
C LEU A 27 5.34 12.42 4.62
N GLY A 28 6.65 12.60 4.53
CA GLY A 28 7.60 11.87 5.37
C GLY A 28 7.57 12.39 6.81
N PRO A 29 8.06 11.60 7.77
CA PRO A 29 8.23 12.07 9.14
C PRO A 29 9.21 13.25 9.21
N TYR A 30 9.04 14.13 10.20
CA TYR A 30 9.99 15.21 10.47
C TYR A 30 11.33 14.63 10.97
N PRO A 31 12.46 15.37 10.87
CA PRO A 31 13.75 14.91 11.39
C PRO A 31 13.63 14.45 12.86
N GLY A 32 14.04 13.21 13.14
CA GLY A 32 13.92 12.59 14.46
C GLY A 32 12.61 11.86 14.73
N GLN A 33 11.75 11.67 13.72
CA GLN A 33 10.56 10.84 13.79
C GLN A 33 10.66 9.64 12.84
N ASP A 34 10.18 8.49 13.31
CA ASP A 34 10.10 7.25 12.54
C ASP A 34 8.71 7.01 11.93
N CYS A 35 7.73 7.72 12.46
CA CYS A 35 6.32 7.56 12.13
C CYS A 35 5.69 8.90 11.77
N VAL A 36 4.79 8.86 10.79
CA VAL A 36 3.98 10.00 10.36
C VAL A 36 2.51 9.69 10.60
N ALA A 37 1.72 10.69 10.99
CA ALA A 37 0.27 10.51 11.08
C ALA A 37 -0.29 10.24 9.67
N PHE A 38 -1.06 9.16 9.53
CA PHE A 38 -1.93 8.95 8.38
C PHE A 38 -3.28 9.59 8.68
N ASP A 39 -3.54 10.76 8.12
CA ASP A 39 -4.72 11.58 8.40
C ASP A 39 -5.55 11.81 7.12
N ALA A 40 -6.65 12.55 7.24
CA ALA A 40 -7.49 12.90 6.10
C ALA A 40 -6.73 13.64 4.98
N PRO A 41 -5.87 14.64 5.26
CA PRO A 41 -4.99 15.24 4.27
C PRO A 41 -4.11 14.24 3.51
N GLN A 42 -3.46 13.29 4.20
CA GLN A 42 -2.65 12.25 3.56
C GLN A 42 -3.51 11.35 2.68
N ASN A 43 -4.65 10.87 3.21
CA ASN A 43 -5.57 10.01 2.47
C ASN A 43 -6.12 10.69 1.20
N ASN A 44 -6.42 11.99 1.28
CA ASN A 44 -6.94 12.78 0.17
C ASN A 44 -5.94 12.98 -0.98
N ARG A 45 -4.65 12.67 -0.78
CA ARG A 45 -3.65 12.68 -1.85
C ARG A 45 -3.82 11.50 -2.82
N GLY A 46 -4.58 10.46 -2.42
CA GLY A 46 -4.74 9.24 -3.22
C GLY A 46 -3.52 8.33 -3.14
N ILE A 47 -2.87 8.27 -1.97
CA ILE A 47 -1.71 7.40 -1.67
C ILE A 47 -2.11 6.14 -0.89
N GLY A 48 -3.41 5.82 -0.88
CA GLY A 48 -4.00 4.75 -0.06
C GLY A 48 -3.46 3.35 -0.39
N HIS A 49 -3.12 3.08 -1.65
CA HIS A 49 -2.60 1.75 -2.00
C HIS A 49 -1.14 1.62 -1.59
N TRP A 50 -0.33 2.65 -1.83
CA TRP A 50 1.07 2.68 -1.37
C TRP A 50 1.16 2.58 0.16
N THR A 51 0.37 3.38 0.89
CA THR A 51 0.39 3.41 2.36
C THR A 51 0.10 2.04 2.96
N GLN A 52 -0.88 1.33 2.41
CA GLN A 52 -1.21 -0.03 2.84
C GLN A 52 -0.08 -1.03 2.56
N LEU A 53 0.64 -0.89 1.46
CA LEU A 53 1.81 -1.73 1.15
C LEU A 53 2.98 -1.46 2.09
N ALA A 54 3.19 -0.21 2.48
CA ALA A 54 4.26 0.22 3.38
C ALA A 54 3.87 0.17 4.87
N TRP A 55 2.67 -0.30 5.20
CA TRP A 55 2.16 -0.26 6.57
C TRP A 55 2.87 -1.27 7.47
N TRP A 56 3.61 -0.76 8.46
CA TRP A 56 4.43 -1.57 9.36
C TRP A 56 3.67 -2.70 10.05
N ASP A 57 2.52 -2.41 10.65
CA ASP A 57 1.78 -3.40 11.44
C ASP A 57 1.10 -4.47 10.57
N THR A 58 0.96 -4.23 9.26
CA THR A 58 0.40 -5.23 8.36
C THR A 58 1.45 -6.32 8.15
N ASN A 59 1.10 -7.57 8.44
CA ASN A 59 2.04 -8.70 8.32
C ASN A 59 1.50 -9.89 7.52
N LEU A 60 0.21 -9.88 7.20
CA LEU A 60 -0.45 -10.86 6.35
C LEU A 60 -1.04 -10.16 5.12
N VAL A 61 -0.85 -10.80 3.96
CA VAL A 61 -1.42 -10.36 2.69
C VAL A 61 -1.97 -11.57 1.95
N GLY A 62 -3.15 -11.40 1.35
CA GLY A 62 -3.78 -12.37 0.46
C GLY A 62 -4.27 -11.69 -0.81
N CYS A 63 -3.81 -12.15 -1.96
CA CYS A 63 -4.19 -11.59 -3.27
C CYS A 63 -4.95 -12.61 -4.12
N GLY A 64 -5.96 -12.15 -4.84
CA GLY A 64 -6.76 -12.93 -5.78
C GLY A 64 -6.87 -12.23 -7.14
N ILE A 65 -6.99 -13.02 -8.20
CA ILE A 65 -7.12 -12.53 -9.58
C ILE A 65 -8.47 -12.97 -10.13
N GLY A 66 -9.31 -12.00 -10.51
CA GLY A 66 -10.57 -12.24 -11.20
C GLY A 66 -10.41 -11.93 -12.69
N ARG A 67 -10.68 -12.90 -13.57
CA ARG A 67 -10.74 -12.65 -15.02
C ARG A 67 -12.17 -12.30 -15.41
N CYS A 68 -12.36 -11.12 -15.99
CA CYS A 68 -13.67 -10.70 -16.49
C CYS A 68 -13.73 -10.91 -18.02
N PRO A 69 -14.75 -11.59 -18.58
CA PRO A 69 -14.83 -11.88 -20.01
C PRO A 69 -14.87 -10.64 -20.92
N LYS A 70 -15.34 -9.50 -20.40
CA LYS A 70 -15.54 -8.25 -21.14
C LYS A 70 -14.53 -7.13 -20.77
N TYR A 71 -13.71 -7.34 -19.74
CA TYR A 71 -12.81 -6.31 -19.18
C TYR A 71 -11.40 -6.86 -18.95
N LYS A 72 -10.47 -5.97 -18.55
CA LYS A 72 -9.15 -6.38 -18.06
C LYS A 72 -9.32 -7.22 -16.78
N SER A 73 -8.38 -8.13 -16.52
CA SER A 73 -8.33 -8.90 -15.27
C SER A 73 -8.21 -7.95 -14.07
N TYR A 74 -8.91 -8.26 -12.98
CA TYR A 74 -8.82 -7.54 -11.72
C TYR A 74 -7.89 -8.28 -10.75
N VAL A 75 -7.08 -7.52 -10.03
CA VAL A 75 -6.29 -8.01 -8.91
C VAL A 75 -6.81 -7.33 -7.65
N VAL A 76 -7.11 -8.12 -6.64
CA VAL A 76 -7.53 -7.63 -5.32
C VAL A 76 -6.58 -8.21 -4.29
N CYS A 77 -6.01 -7.36 -3.44
CA CYS A 77 -5.22 -7.78 -2.29
C CYS A 77 -5.89 -7.30 -1.01
N GLN A 78 -5.97 -8.18 -0.02
CA GLN A 78 -6.42 -7.89 1.33
C GLN A 78 -5.26 -8.04 2.31
N TYR A 79 -5.31 -7.23 3.37
CA TYR A 79 -4.22 -7.02 4.30
C TYR A 79 -4.72 -7.22 5.73
N LYS A 80 -3.90 -7.85 6.58
CA LYS A 80 -4.20 -8.05 8.00
C LYS A 80 -2.94 -7.89 8.85
N PRO A 81 -3.03 -7.23 10.02
CA PRO A 81 -4.02 -6.19 10.38
C PRO A 81 -4.20 -5.15 9.26
N PRO A 82 -5.37 -4.51 9.13
CA PRO A 82 -5.57 -3.48 8.12
C PRO A 82 -4.65 -2.28 8.40
N GLY A 83 -4.07 -1.73 7.35
CA GLY A 83 -3.37 -0.45 7.41
C GLY A 83 -4.34 0.70 7.18
N ASN A 84 -3.78 1.88 6.92
CA ASN A 84 -4.54 3.10 6.61
C ASN A 84 -5.57 3.46 7.68
N VAL A 85 -5.30 3.06 8.92
CA VAL A 85 -6.05 3.49 10.09
C VAL A 85 -5.58 4.91 10.41
N TYR A 86 -6.47 5.78 10.88
CA TYR A 86 -6.11 7.16 11.26
C TYR A 86 -5.28 7.20 12.56
N THR A 87 -4.07 6.66 12.46
CA THR A 87 -3.06 6.49 13.49
C THR A 87 -1.70 6.88 12.91
N ALA A 88 -0.61 6.42 13.51
CA ALA A 88 0.73 6.59 12.97
C ALA A 88 1.06 5.48 11.95
N MET A 89 1.60 5.87 10.80
CA MET A 89 2.27 5.02 9.84
C MET A 89 3.78 5.14 10.05
N CYS A 90 4.40 4.06 10.51
CA CYS A 90 5.84 4.00 10.72
C CYS A 90 6.51 3.43 9.46
N LEU A 91 7.57 4.11 8.99
CA LEU A 91 8.31 3.73 7.78
C LEU A 91 9.72 3.19 8.10
N SER A 92 10.15 3.21 9.35
CA SER A 92 11.52 2.84 9.71
C SER A 92 11.73 1.31 9.69
N CYS A 93 12.75 0.91 8.95
CA CYS A 93 13.57 -0.26 9.23
C CYS A 93 14.90 0.33 9.71
N TRP A 94 15.13 0.31 11.02
CA TRP A 94 16.34 0.81 11.72
C TRP A 94 16.43 2.32 11.92
#